data_AF-A0A7X0RFS7-F1
#
_entry.id   AF-A0A7X0RFS7-F1
#
_cell.length_a   1.000
_cell.length_b   1.000
_cell.length_c   1.000
_cell.angle_alpha   90.00
_cell.angle_beta   90.00
_cell.angle_gamma   90.00
#
_symmetry.space_group_name_H-M   'P 1'
#
loop_
_entity.id
_entity.type
_entity.pdbx_description
1 polymer ?
#
loop_
_entity_poly.entity_id
_entity_poly.type
_entity_poly.pdbx_seq_one_letter_code
_entity_poly.pdbx_strand_id
1 'polypeptide(L)'
;MNDNHVTHVHPTAHAHTSRCWWDHTKPGWVCPAGDENTPPSPASAVVEVDHAEVDTRDMVVVHTAVLREFRLLRGAVARTAGGDRDQARVVDAHLGLMCDLLHHHHEGEDELLWPLLAARLPAGSQPLLALAEAQHDGLHQALAAVGVARHAWIENASGVSRDALVRGLEVLSRLLTEHLEDEERNLLPLAATYLTAAEWQAVGEHGAASTPKAALPLVVGMFAYEGDPAVLKATLASAPLVPRLLVPRIAPGVYARRARKVYGTRTP
;
A
#
# COMPACT_ATOMS: atom_id res chain seq x y z
N MET A 1 43.70 27.61 26.65
CA MET A 1 43.34 28.24 25.37
C MET A 1 43.37 27.18 24.28
N ASN A 2 42.21 26.57 24.04
CA ASN A 2 41.63 26.26 22.72
C ASN A 2 40.52 25.23 22.94
N ASP A 3 39.30 25.74 23.12
CA ASP A 3 38.05 24.98 22.99
C ASP A 3 37.79 24.73 21.51
N ASN A 4 37.78 23.46 21.10
CA ASN A 4 37.30 23.02 19.80
C ASN A 4 35.76 22.93 19.85
N HIS A 5 35.08 24.00 19.44
CA HIS A 5 33.65 23.92 19.11
C HIS A 5 33.47 23.22 17.75
N VAL A 6 33.09 21.94 17.79
CA VAL A 6 32.49 21.24 16.65
C VAL A 6 31.03 21.68 16.55
N THR A 7 30.72 22.52 15.58
CA THR A 7 29.33 22.86 15.22
C THR A 7 28.71 21.68 14.50
N HIS A 8 27.78 20.98 15.16
CA HIS A 8 26.86 20.07 14.49
C HIS A 8 25.89 20.90 13.64
N VAL A 9 26.16 20.95 12.33
CA VAL A 9 25.19 21.45 11.35
C VAL A 9 24.08 20.40 11.26
N HIS A 10 22.91 20.68 11.85
CA HIS A 10 21.70 19.94 11.55
C HIS A 10 21.37 20.15 10.06
N PRO A 11 21.18 19.09 9.25
CA PRO A 11 20.73 19.29 7.88
C PRO A 11 19.33 19.87 7.94
N THR A 12 19.19 21.03 7.31
CA THR A 12 17.94 21.72 7.00
C THR A 12 16.89 20.72 6.51
N ALA A 13 15.69 20.81 7.09
CA ALA A 13 14.51 20.09 6.60
C ALA A 13 14.34 20.38 5.09
N HIS A 14 14.47 19.35 4.26
CA HIS A 14 14.23 19.45 2.83
C HIS A 14 12.72 19.37 2.59
N ALA A 15 12.22 20.12 1.60
CA ALA A 15 10.83 20.03 1.16
C ALA A 15 10.71 18.90 0.12
N HIS A 16 9.83 17.94 0.36
CA HIS A 16 9.50 16.89 -0.60
C HIS A 16 8.81 17.51 -1.82
N THR A 17 9.23 17.12 -3.03
CA THR A 17 8.59 17.51 -4.29
C THR A 17 8.09 16.26 -5.02
N SER A 18 7.30 16.45 -6.08
CA SER A 18 6.79 15.37 -6.95
C SER A 18 7.88 14.54 -7.66
N ARG A 19 9.16 14.91 -7.51
CA ARG A 19 10.31 14.21 -8.10
C ARG A 19 11.05 13.29 -7.12
N CYS A 20 10.61 13.21 -5.87
CA CYS A 20 11.18 12.29 -4.88
C CYS A 20 10.62 10.87 -5.09
N TRP A 21 11.46 9.85 -4.88
CA TRP A 21 11.03 8.45 -4.89
C TRP A 21 11.60 7.71 -3.66
N TRP A 22 10.96 6.61 -3.27
CA TRP A 22 11.43 5.76 -2.18
C TRP A 22 12.42 4.71 -2.72
N ASP A 23 13.61 4.62 -2.11
CA ASP A 23 14.63 3.63 -2.51
C ASP A 23 14.48 2.35 -1.68
N HIS A 24 14.02 1.27 -2.32
CA HIS A 24 13.83 -0.04 -1.67
C HIS A 24 15.15 -0.77 -1.37
N THR A 25 16.28 -0.31 -1.92
CA THR A 25 17.61 -0.89 -1.66
C THR A 25 18.32 -0.23 -0.48
N LYS A 26 17.88 0.98 -0.10
CA LYS A 26 18.34 1.74 1.07
C LYS A 26 17.15 2.49 1.69
N PRO A 27 16.57 2.01 2.82
CA PRO A 27 15.32 2.55 3.33
C PRO A 27 15.45 4.05 3.66
N GLY A 28 14.86 4.87 2.79
CA GLY A 28 14.92 6.32 2.84
C GLY A 28 14.39 6.97 1.56
N TRP A 29 13.91 8.20 1.72
CA TRP A 29 13.48 9.03 0.60
C TRP A 29 14.69 9.56 -0.18
N VAL A 30 14.70 9.34 -1.49
CA VAL A 30 15.70 9.90 -2.40
C VAL A 30 15.02 11.01 -3.20
N CYS A 31 15.46 12.24 -2.97
CA CYS A 31 15.06 13.41 -3.74
C CYS A 31 16.25 13.86 -4.59
N PRO A 32 16.11 14.02 -5.92
CA PRO A 32 17.19 14.54 -6.74
C PRO A 32 17.47 16.00 -6.35
N ALA A 33 18.75 16.34 -6.16
CA ALA A 33 19.15 17.72 -5.95
C ALA A 33 18.75 18.53 -7.19
N GLY A 34 18.04 19.64 -6.99
CA GLY A 34 17.62 20.47 -8.11
C GLY A 34 18.84 21.06 -8.81
N ASP A 35 19.09 20.65 -10.05
CA ASP A 35 20.05 21.34 -10.91
C ASP A 35 19.48 22.70 -11.31
N GLU A 36 20.13 23.76 -10.83
CA GLU A 36 20.03 25.12 -11.32
C GLU A 36 20.60 25.20 -12.75
N ASN A 37 19.86 24.71 -13.74
CA ASN A 37 19.90 25.13 -15.17
C ASN A 37 19.24 24.04 -16.03
N THR A 38 18.01 24.27 -16.49
CA THR A 38 17.45 23.55 -17.65
C THR A 38 16.63 24.55 -18.48
N PRO A 39 16.87 24.66 -19.79
CA PRO A 39 16.09 25.54 -20.66
C PRO A 39 14.64 25.03 -20.76
N PRO A 40 13.65 25.91 -20.97
CA PRO A 40 12.25 25.51 -20.95
C PRO A 40 11.94 24.50 -22.06
N SER A 41 11.38 23.36 -21.67
CA SER A 41 10.76 22.37 -22.57
C SER A 41 9.58 23.04 -23.31
N PRO A 42 9.31 22.71 -24.58
CA PRO A 42 8.13 23.21 -25.26
C PRO A 42 6.89 22.75 -24.48
N ALA A 43 6.09 23.73 -24.08
CA ALA A 43 4.98 23.58 -23.16
C ALA A 43 4.08 22.38 -23.51
N SER A 44 4.09 21.37 -22.63
CA SER A 44 2.89 20.57 -22.39
C SER A 44 1.81 21.56 -21.94
N ALA A 45 0.65 21.53 -22.58
CA ALA A 45 -0.49 22.35 -22.20
C ALA A 45 -0.73 22.16 -20.68
N VAL A 46 -0.49 23.23 -19.92
CA VAL A 46 -0.82 23.27 -18.50
C VAL A 46 -2.34 23.20 -18.45
N VAL A 47 -2.88 22.08 -18.00
CA VAL A 47 -4.30 22.00 -17.69
C VAL A 47 -4.48 22.82 -16.41
N GLU A 48 -5.09 23.99 -16.51
CA GLU A 48 -5.50 24.77 -15.34
C GLU A 48 -6.62 24.00 -14.61
N VAL A 49 -6.26 23.29 -13.55
CA VAL A 49 -7.19 22.78 -12.55
C VAL A 49 -7.37 23.83 -11.45
N ASP A 50 -8.62 24.22 -11.19
CA ASP A 50 -9.00 25.25 -10.20
C ASP A 50 -9.03 24.72 -8.76
N HIS A 51 -8.09 23.84 -8.41
CA HIS A 51 -7.94 23.31 -7.06
C HIS A 51 -6.48 22.98 -6.76
N ALA A 52 -6.13 23.01 -5.48
CA ALA A 52 -4.82 22.55 -5.03
C ALA A 52 -4.68 21.04 -5.29
N GLU A 53 -3.47 20.61 -5.63
CA GLU A 53 -3.15 19.19 -5.80
C GLU A 53 -3.51 18.38 -4.54
N VAL A 54 -4.02 17.19 -4.76
CA VAL A 54 -4.33 16.24 -3.70
C VAL A 54 -3.06 15.50 -3.26
N ASP A 55 -2.93 15.32 -1.95
CA ASP A 55 -1.88 14.47 -1.38
C ASP A 55 -2.29 12.99 -1.46
N THR A 56 -1.68 12.25 -2.39
CA THR A 56 -1.96 10.83 -2.65
C THR A 56 -1.04 9.87 -1.87
N ARG A 57 -0.22 10.40 -0.93
CA ARG A 57 0.76 9.58 -0.18
C ARG A 57 0.12 8.55 0.73
N ASP A 58 -1.15 8.69 1.08
CA ASP A 58 -1.89 7.68 1.83
C ASP A 58 -2.04 6.37 1.04
N MET A 59 -2.20 6.45 -0.29
CA MET A 59 -2.20 5.27 -1.15
C MET A 59 -0.86 4.52 -1.10
N VAL A 60 0.26 5.25 -1.19
CA VAL A 60 1.61 4.67 -1.09
C VAL A 60 1.83 3.95 0.26
N VAL A 61 1.26 4.47 1.35
CA VAL A 61 1.30 3.81 2.67
C VAL A 61 0.54 2.48 2.65
N VAL A 62 -0.62 2.43 1.98
CA VAL A 62 -1.39 1.18 1.79
C VAL A 62 -0.59 0.20 0.96
N HIS A 63 -0.09 0.60 -0.21
CA HIS A 63 0.70 -0.23 -1.13
C HIS A 63 1.92 -0.85 -0.45
N THR A 64 2.68 -0.02 0.27
CA THR A 64 3.85 -0.45 1.02
C THR A 64 3.52 -1.59 1.99
N ALA A 65 2.42 -1.43 2.75
CA ALA A 65 2.00 -2.45 3.70
C ALA A 65 1.51 -3.72 3.00
N VAL A 66 0.69 -3.59 1.96
CA VAL A 66 0.12 -4.73 1.23
C VAL A 66 1.23 -5.57 0.58
N LEU A 67 2.18 -4.95 -0.12
CA LEU A 67 3.34 -5.63 -0.70
C LEU A 67 4.18 -6.37 0.35
N ARG A 68 4.46 -5.71 1.47
CA ARG A 68 5.19 -6.35 2.57
C ARG A 68 4.44 -7.58 3.08
N GLU A 69 3.16 -7.46 3.38
CA GLU A 69 2.39 -8.54 3.99
C GLU A 69 2.30 -9.76 3.05
N PHE A 70 2.06 -9.58 1.74
CA PHE A 70 2.07 -10.71 0.80
C PHE A 70 3.45 -11.38 0.70
N ARG A 71 4.53 -10.60 0.69
CA ARG A 71 5.90 -11.14 0.73
C ARG A 71 6.16 -11.97 1.98
N LEU A 72 5.74 -11.49 3.15
CA LEU A 72 5.89 -12.18 4.44
C LEU A 72 5.00 -13.43 4.53
N LEU A 73 3.75 -13.34 4.06
CA LEU A 73 2.77 -14.42 4.07
C LEU A 73 3.22 -15.63 3.26
N ARG A 74 3.82 -15.42 2.08
CA ARG A 74 4.44 -16.51 1.32
C ARG A 74 5.45 -17.29 2.17
N GLY A 75 6.30 -16.57 2.90
CA GLY A 75 7.28 -17.17 3.81
C GLY A 75 6.63 -17.90 5.00
N ALA A 76 5.55 -17.35 5.56
CA ALA A 76 4.80 -17.98 6.65
C ALA A 76 4.14 -19.30 6.23
N VAL A 77 3.51 -19.32 5.05
CA VAL A 77 2.94 -20.53 4.46
C VAL A 77 4.03 -21.58 4.25
N ALA A 78 5.16 -21.20 3.62
CA ALA A 78 6.25 -22.13 3.33
C ALA A 78 6.87 -22.77 4.59
N ARG A 79 6.98 -22.01 5.69
CA ARG A 79 7.53 -22.50 6.97
C ARG A 79 6.55 -23.34 7.79
N THR A 80 5.26 -23.33 7.46
CA THR A 80 4.27 -24.14 8.19
C THR A 80 4.54 -25.63 7.93
N ALA A 81 4.71 -26.40 9.00
CA ALA A 81 4.99 -27.82 8.92
C ALA A 81 3.78 -28.59 8.38
N GLY A 82 4.05 -29.68 7.64
CA GLY A 82 2.98 -30.55 7.15
C GLY A 82 2.19 -31.15 8.32
N GLY A 83 0.86 -31.03 8.28
CA GLY A 83 -0.04 -31.49 9.33
C GLY A 83 -0.25 -30.50 10.49
N ASP A 84 0.50 -29.38 10.54
CA ASP A 84 0.30 -28.32 11.54
C ASP A 84 -0.91 -27.45 11.19
N ARG A 85 -2.09 -27.99 11.48
CA ARG A 85 -3.38 -27.36 11.17
C ARG A 85 -3.63 -26.10 12.00
N ASP A 86 -3.06 -25.99 13.19
CA ASP A 86 -3.28 -24.84 14.06
C ASP A 86 -2.52 -23.63 13.54
N GLN A 87 -1.24 -23.80 13.18
CA GLN A 87 -0.49 -22.74 12.53
C GLN A 87 -1.06 -22.40 11.15
N ALA A 88 -1.49 -23.40 10.37
CA ALA A 88 -2.11 -23.16 9.07
C ALA A 88 -3.34 -22.25 9.18
N ARG A 89 -4.22 -22.47 10.17
CA ARG A 89 -5.39 -21.59 10.42
C ARG A 89 -5.01 -20.18 10.85
N VAL A 90 -3.96 -20.03 11.66
CA VAL A 90 -3.48 -18.71 12.09
C VAL A 90 -2.95 -17.90 10.91
N VAL A 91 -2.18 -18.54 10.03
CA VAL A 91 -1.63 -17.92 8.82
C VAL A 91 -2.75 -17.62 7.82
N ASP A 92 -3.65 -18.58 7.57
CA ASP A 92 -4.77 -18.39 6.64
C ASP A 92 -5.73 -17.28 7.10
N ALA A 93 -6.01 -17.15 8.39
CA ALA A 93 -6.84 -16.05 8.89
C ALA A 93 -6.21 -14.67 8.63
N HIS A 94 -4.88 -14.56 8.63
CA HIS A 94 -4.18 -13.32 8.26
C HIS A 94 -4.15 -13.13 6.75
N LEU A 95 -3.89 -14.20 5.99
CA LEU A 95 -3.91 -14.18 4.53
C LEU A 95 -5.30 -13.81 3.98
N GLY A 96 -6.37 -14.31 4.59
CA GLY A 96 -7.75 -13.94 4.24
C GLY A 96 -8.00 -12.46 4.40
N LEU A 97 -7.62 -11.89 5.55
CA LEU A 97 -7.71 -10.45 5.77
C LEU A 97 -6.94 -9.66 4.69
N MET A 98 -5.76 -10.12 4.29
CA MET A 98 -4.97 -9.43 3.25
C MET A 98 -5.58 -9.58 1.85
N CYS A 99 -6.16 -10.73 1.51
CA CYS A 99 -6.90 -10.92 0.27
C CYS A 99 -8.12 -10.00 0.21
N ASP A 100 -8.89 -9.92 1.30
CA ASP A 100 -10.08 -9.06 1.38
C ASP A 100 -9.67 -7.58 1.30
N LEU A 101 -8.60 -7.18 2.00
CA LEU A 101 -8.07 -5.81 1.94
C LEU A 101 -7.63 -5.43 0.52
N LEU A 102 -6.91 -6.32 -0.18
CA LEU A 102 -6.48 -6.07 -1.56
C LEU A 102 -7.66 -5.98 -2.52
N HIS A 103 -8.65 -6.89 -2.37
CA HIS A 103 -9.85 -6.87 -3.20
C HIS A 103 -10.63 -5.57 -3.07
N HIS A 104 -10.90 -5.12 -1.84
CA HIS A 104 -11.66 -3.88 -1.61
C HIS A 104 -10.88 -2.62 -1.95
N HIS A 105 -9.56 -2.67 -1.93
CA HIS A 105 -8.71 -1.59 -2.42
C HIS A 105 -8.90 -1.41 -3.93
N HIS A 106 -8.72 -2.48 -4.73
CA HIS A 106 -8.96 -2.41 -6.18
C HIS A 106 -10.43 -2.13 -6.53
N GLU A 107 -11.39 -2.62 -5.74
CA GLU A 107 -12.81 -2.31 -5.93
C GLU A 107 -13.09 -0.80 -5.77
N GLY A 108 -12.57 -0.18 -4.71
CA GLY A 108 -12.74 1.26 -4.50
C GLY A 108 -12.09 2.09 -5.62
N GLU A 109 -10.99 1.59 -6.16
CA GLU A 109 -10.31 2.15 -7.30
C GLU A 109 -11.13 2.07 -8.59
N ASP A 110 -11.57 0.86 -8.95
CA ASP A 110 -12.42 0.57 -10.11
C ASP A 110 -13.74 1.37 -10.07
N GLU A 111 -14.33 1.51 -8.88
CA GLU A 111 -15.63 2.18 -8.72
C GLU A 111 -15.53 3.71 -8.60
N LEU A 112 -14.47 4.23 -7.98
CA LEU A 112 -14.42 5.64 -7.55
C LEU A 112 -13.28 6.43 -8.18
N LEU A 113 -12.11 5.85 -8.43
CA LEU A 113 -10.96 6.61 -8.97
C LEU A 113 -10.87 6.51 -10.50
N TRP A 114 -11.02 5.33 -11.09
CA TRP A 114 -10.75 5.09 -12.50
C TRP A 114 -11.79 5.81 -13.38
N PRO A 115 -13.10 5.79 -13.05
CA PRO A 115 -14.10 6.53 -13.82
C PRO A 115 -13.88 8.05 -13.82
N LEU A 116 -13.39 8.61 -12.71
CA LEU A 116 -13.08 10.05 -12.61
C LEU A 116 -11.89 10.41 -13.49
N LEU A 117 -10.82 9.60 -13.45
CA LEU A 117 -9.66 9.78 -14.31
C LEU A 117 -10.04 9.60 -15.79
N ALA A 118 -10.81 8.57 -16.14
CA ALA A 118 -11.25 8.31 -17.50
C ALA A 118 -12.02 9.51 -18.09
N ALA A 119 -12.87 10.15 -17.28
CA ALA A 119 -13.66 11.31 -17.70
C ALA A 119 -12.84 12.60 -17.89
N ARG A 120 -11.67 12.71 -17.24
CA ARG A 120 -10.89 13.97 -17.15
C ARG A 120 -9.57 13.92 -17.92
N LEU A 121 -9.01 12.73 -18.10
CA LEU A 121 -7.70 12.58 -18.72
C LEU A 121 -7.71 12.82 -20.23
N PRO A 122 -6.66 13.44 -20.77
CA PRO A 122 -6.51 13.59 -22.21
C PRO A 122 -6.37 12.23 -22.88
N ALA A 123 -6.74 12.16 -24.16
CA ALA A 123 -6.73 10.91 -24.94
C ALA A 123 -5.37 10.18 -24.92
N GLY A 124 -4.25 10.91 -24.81
CA GLY A 124 -2.91 10.33 -24.73
C GLY A 124 -2.61 9.58 -23.42
N SER A 125 -3.36 9.83 -22.35
CA SER A 125 -3.19 9.18 -21.04
C SER A 125 -4.16 8.02 -20.82
N GLN A 126 -5.20 7.88 -21.65
CA GLN A 126 -6.18 6.79 -21.58
C GLN A 126 -5.57 5.37 -21.64
N PRO A 127 -4.49 5.11 -22.42
CA PRO A 127 -3.83 3.80 -22.39
C PRO A 127 -3.28 3.37 -21.02
N LEU A 128 -2.97 4.32 -20.13
CA LEU A 128 -2.51 4.00 -18.77
C LEU A 128 -3.63 3.41 -17.91
N LEU A 129 -4.86 3.95 -18.03
CA LEU A 129 -6.03 3.42 -17.34
C LEU A 129 -6.40 2.02 -17.86
N ALA A 130 -6.41 1.84 -19.19
CA ALA A 130 -6.68 0.54 -19.79
C ALA A 130 -5.65 -0.53 -19.36
N LEU A 131 -4.39 -0.13 -19.14
CA LEU A 131 -3.37 -1.03 -18.58
C LEU A 131 -3.69 -1.39 -17.13
N ALA A 132 -4.03 -0.42 -16.28
CA ALA A 132 -4.35 -0.68 -14.88
C ALA A 132 -5.61 -1.56 -14.72
N GLU A 133 -6.67 -1.32 -15.49
CA GLU A 133 -7.86 -2.19 -15.53
C GLU A 133 -7.49 -3.64 -15.92
N ALA A 134 -6.65 -3.81 -16.95
CA ALA A 134 -6.19 -5.13 -17.35
C ALA A 134 -5.29 -5.81 -16.28
N GLN A 135 -4.52 -5.02 -15.53
CA GLN A 135 -3.74 -5.51 -14.39
C GLN A 135 -4.65 -5.94 -13.23
N HIS A 136 -5.71 -5.17 -12.92
CA HIS A 136 -6.74 -5.55 -11.95
C HIS A 136 -7.40 -6.87 -12.32
N ASP A 137 -7.79 -7.08 -13.59
CA ASP A 137 -8.34 -8.35 -14.05
C ASP A 137 -7.41 -9.54 -13.78
N GLY A 138 -6.10 -9.37 -14.04
CA GLY A 138 -5.08 -10.36 -13.74
C GLY A 138 -4.93 -10.63 -12.24
N LEU A 139 -4.97 -9.57 -11.42
CA LEU A 139 -4.90 -9.65 -9.97
C LEU A 139 -6.14 -10.33 -9.37
N HIS A 140 -7.34 -10.05 -9.88
CA HIS A 140 -8.58 -10.71 -9.49
C HIS A 140 -8.54 -12.21 -9.78
N GLN A 141 -8.04 -12.62 -10.94
CA GLN A 141 -7.85 -14.03 -11.27
C GLN A 141 -6.82 -14.70 -10.34
N ALA A 142 -5.71 -14.01 -10.03
CA ALA A 142 -4.70 -14.52 -9.11
C ALA A 142 -5.23 -14.65 -7.66
N LEU A 143 -6.01 -13.67 -7.19
CA LEU A 143 -6.69 -13.70 -5.90
C LEU A 143 -7.68 -14.87 -5.80
N ALA A 144 -8.47 -15.12 -6.86
CA ALA A 144 -9.38 -16.26 -6.91
C ALA A 144 -8.63 -17.60 -6.83
N ALA A 145 -7.52 -17.74 -7.58
CA ALA A 145 -6.67 -18.93 -7.53
C ALA A 145 -6.03 -19.13 -6.14
N VAL A 146 -5.58 -18.05 -5.50
CA VAL A 146 -5.09 -18.07 -4.11
C VAL A 146 -6.20 -18.50 -3.15
N GLY A 147 -7.43 -18.00 -3.32
CA GLY A 147 -8.59 -18.42 -2.52
C GLY A 147 -8.85 -19.93 -2.59
N VAL A 148 -8.81 -20.52 -3.78
CA VAL A 148 -8.93 -21.97 -3.96
C VAL A 148 -7.79 -22.71 -3.27
N ALA A 149 -6.55 -22.26 -3.45
CA ALA A 149 -5.38 -22.90 -2.83
C ALA A 149 -5.38 -22.79 -1.31
N ARG A 150 -5.87 -21.68 -0.75
CA ARG A 150 -6.08 -21.48 0.69
C ARG A 150 -7.04 -22.50 1.26
N HIS A 151 -8.21 -22.69 0.65
CA HIS A 151 -9.19 -23.68 1.08
C HIS A 151 -8.61 -25.10 1.06
N ALA A 152 -7.95 -25.49 -0.04
CA ALA A 152 -7.30 -26.79 -0.14
C ALA A 152 -6.19 -26.99 0.92
N TRP A 153 -5.49 -25.92 1.29
CA TRP A 153 -4.46 -25.95 2.31
C TRP A 153 -5.01 -26.12 3.72
N ILE A 154 -6.06 -25.39 4.11
CA ILE A 154 -6.66 -25.53 5.45
C ILE A 154 -7.35 -26.90 5.66
N GLU A 155 -7.83 -27.53 4.59
CA GLU A 155 -8.52 -28.82 4.65
C GLU A 155 -7.61 -29.96 5.08
N ASN A 156 -6.34 -29.99 4.65
CA ASN A 156 -5.43 -31.11 4.91
C ASN A 156 -4.05 -30.72 5.46
N ALA A 157 -3.65 -29.45 5.36
CA ALA A 157 -2.33 -28.92 5.75
C ALA A 157 -1.15 -29.78 5.22
N SER A 158 -1.31 -30.41 4.06
CA SER A 158 -0.27 -31.23 3.45
C SER A 158 0.83 -30.37 2.84
N GLY A 159 2.02 -30.95 2.64
CA GLY A 159 3.10 -30.28 1.90
C GLY A 159 2.68 -29.92 0.46
N VAL A 160 1.86 -30.75 -0.19
CA VAL A 160 1.39 -30.51 -1.56
C VAL A 160 0.49 -29.28 -1.66
N SER A 161 -0.52 -29.17 -0.78
CA SER A 161 -1.42 -28.00 -0.77
C SER A 161 -0.71 -26.73 -0.31
N ARG A 162 0.24 -26.84 0.63
CA ARG A 162 1.13 -25.74 1.01
C ARG A 162 1.93 -25.22 -0.19
N ASP A 163 2.60 -26.12 -0.91
CA ASP A 163 3.45 -25.73 -2.04
C ASP A 163 2.63 -25.15 -3.21
N ALA A 164 1.39 -25.62 -3.39
CA ALA A 164 0.45 -25.01 -4.33
C ALA A 164 0.07 -23.58 -3.93
N LEU A 165 -0.23 -23.34 -2.64
CA LEU A 165 -0.52 -21.99 -2.14
C LEU A 165 0.70 -21.06 -2.25
N VAL A 166 1.91 -21.55 -1.96
CA VAL A 166 3.15 -20.78 -2.15
C VAL A 166 3.30 -20.32 -3.60
N ARG A 167 3.10 -21.19 -4.58
CA ARG A 167 3.14 -20.81 -6.01
C ARG A 167 2.07 -19.78 -6.38
N GLY A 168 0.86 -19.92 -5.84
CA GLY A 168 -0.20 -18.94 -6.04
C GLY A 168 0.18 -17.55 -5.51
N LEU A 169 0.76 -17.50 -4.30
CA LEU A 169 1.24 -16.26 -3.70
C LEU A 169 2.44 -15.66 -4.44
N GLU A 170 3.29 -16.48 -5.06
CA GLU A 170 4.38 -15.99 -5.93
C GLU A 170 3.85 -15.28 -7.16
N VAL A 171 2.86 -15.88 -7.83
CA VAL A 171 2.20 -15.26 -8.99
C VAL A 171 1.52 -13.96 -8.59
N LEU A 172 0.72 -13.98 -7.52
CA LEU A 172 0.03 -12.79 -7.01
C LEU A 172 1.01 -11.67 -6.64
N SER A 173 2.08 -11.98 -5.89
CA SER A 173 3.06 -10.98 -5.45
C SER A 173 3.78 -10.32 -6.64
N ARG A 174 4.08 -11.10 -7.70
CA ARG A 174 4.71 -10.57 -8.91
C ARG A 174 3.78 -9.60 -9.65
N LEU A 175 2.53 -10.02 -9.90
CA LEU A 175 1.54 -9.17 -10.57
C LEU A 175 1.26 -7.90 -9.77
N LEU A 176 1.17 -8.03 -8.43
CA LEU A 176 0.92 -6.90 -7.55
C LEU A 176 2.08 -5.91 -7.56
N THR A 177 3.32 -6.39 -7.58
CA THR A 177 4.50 -5.50 -7.65
C THR A 177 4.49 -4.70 -8.95
N GLU A 178 4.25 -5.35 -10.09
CA GLU A 178 4.18 -4.69 -11.40
C GLU A 178 3.06 -3.63 -11.44
N HIS A 179 1.87 -4.00 -10.97
CA HIS A 179 0.71 -3.12 -10.94
C HIS A 179 0.94 -1.87 -10.07
N LEU A 180 1.37 -2.04 -8.81
CA LEU A 180 1.54 -0.91 -7.90
C LEU A 180 2.72 0.00 -8.33
N GLU A 181 3.77 -0.57 -8.95
CA GLU A 181 4.85 0.24 -9.55
C GLU A 181 4.33 1.13 -10.69
N ASP A 182 3.46 0.60 -11.55
CA ASP A 182 2.87 1.36 -12.64
C ASP A 182 1.88 2.41 -12.13
N GLU A 183 1.06 2.06 -11.14
CA GLU A 183 0.08 2.97 -10.56
C GLU A 183 0.77 4.14 -9.84
N GLU A 184 1.72 3.86 -8.93
CA GLU A 184 2.43 4.89 -8.18
C GLU A 184 3.21 5.84 -9.11
N ARG A 185 3.82 5.29 -10.17
CA ARG A 185 4.61 6.09 -11.11
C ARG A 185 3.75 6.93 -12.05
N ASN A 186 2.65 6.36 -12.54
CA ASN A 186 1.95 6.93 -13.69
C ASN A 186 0.54 7.43 -13.36
N LEU A 187 -0.18 6.81 -12.43
CA LEU A 187 -1.59 7.13 -12.14
C LEU A 187 -1.75 8.02 -10.90
N LEU A 188 -1.00 7.79 -9.82
CA LEU A 188 -1.11 8.64 -8.62
C LEU A 188 -0.78 10.13 -8.90
N PRO A 189 0.20 10.50 -9.73
CA PRO A 189 0.41 11.91 -10.11
C PRO A 189 -0.76 12.50 -10.89
N LEU A 190 -1.43 11.69 -11.71
CA LEU A 190 -2.62 12.09 -12.42
C LEU A 190 -3.79 12.27 -11.46
N ALA A 191 -3.96 11.36 -10.48
CA ALA A 191 -4.96 11.52 -9.43
C ALA A 191 -4.73 12.80 -8.62
N ALA A 192 -3.49 13.08 -8.22
CA ALA A 192 -3.11 14.30 -7.52
C ALA A 192 -3.48 15.59 -8.29
N THR A 193 -3.40 15.54 -9.62
CA THR A 193 -3.69 16.67 -10.51
C THR A 193 -5.19 16.83 -10.81
N TYR A 194 -5.90 15.72 -11.08
CA TYR A 194 -7.24 15.76 -11.68
C TYR A 194 -8.39 15.49 -10.70
N LEU A 195 -8.11 15.06 -9.48
CA LEU A 195 -9.13 14.85 -8.45
C LEU A 195 -9.18 16.00 -7.47
N THR A 196 -10.39 16.28 -6.99
CA THR A 196 -10.57 17.15 -5.82
C THR A 196 -10.28 16.39 -4.54
N ALA A 197 -9.96 17.12 -3.46
CA ALA A 197 -9.73 16.52 -2.14
C ALA A 197 -10.94 15.71 -1.62
N ALA A 198 -12.16 16.12 -1.95
CA ALA A 198 -13.37 15.40 -1.54
C ALA A 198 -13.54 14.06 -2.28
N GLU A 199 -13.19 14.02 -3.57
CA GLU A 199 -13.22 12.79 -4.37
C GLU A 199 -12.17 11.80 -3.89
N TRP A 200 -10.94 12.27 -3.64
CA TRP A 200 -9.90 11.44 -3.05
C TRP A 200 -10.27 10.91 -1.66
N GLN A 201 -10.85 11.77 -0.82
CA GLN A 201 -11.34 11.35 0.48
C GLN A 201 -12.40 10.24 0.36
N ALA A 202 -13.28 10.27 -0.65
CA ALA A 202 -14.28 9.23 -0.87
C ALA A 202 -13.65 7.86 -1.18
N VAL A 203 -12.54 7.82 -1.93
CA VAL A 203 -11.76 6.58 -2.17
C VAL A 203 -11.26 6.01 -0.84
N GLY A 204 -10.64 6.85 -0.01
CA GLY A 204 -10.16 6.45 1.32
C GLY A 204 -11.28 6.01 2.28
N GLU A 205 -12.44 6.66 2.23
CA GLU A 205 -13.61 6.29 3.02
C GLU A 205 -14.20 4.94 2.60
N HIS A 206 -14.21 4.63 1.31
CA HIS A 206 -14.61 3.31 0.80
C HIS A 206 -13.70 2.22 1.38
N GLY A 207 -12.38 2.36 1.25
CA GLY A 207 -11.43 1.37 1.80
C GLY A 207 -11.55 1.20 3.33
N ALA A 208 -11.78 2.30 4.05
CA ALA A 208 -12.00 2.26 5.50
C ALA A 208 -13.33 1.56 5.88
N ALA A 209 -14.39 1.76 5.10
CA ALA A 209 -15.70 1.16 5.33
C ALA A 209 -15.71 -0.35 5.05
N SER A 210 -14.93 -0.81 4.07
CA SER A 210 -14.77 -2.23 3.71
C SER A 210 -13.91 -3.01 4.71
N THR A 211 -13.20 -2.33 5.61
CA THR A 211 -12.43 -2.98 6.68
C THR A 211 -13.31 -3.30 7.89
N PRO A 212 -13.37 -4.58 8.36
CA PRO A 212 -14.10 -4.92 9.57
C PRO A 212 -13.61 -4.10 10.77
N LYS A 213 -14.54 -3.52 11.54
CA LYS A 213 -14.20 -2.63 12.68
C LYS A 213 -13.24 -3.26 13.70
N ALA A 214 -13.34 -4.57 13.91
CA ALA A 214 -12.45 -5.31 14.80
C ALA A 214 -11.03 -5.49 14.25
N ALA A 215 -10.85 -5.41 12.93
CA ALA A 215 -9.57 -5.49 12.23
C ALA A 215 -8.87 -4.13 12.10
N LEU A 216 -9.58 -2.99 12.26
CA LEU A 216 -9.01 -1.64 12.11
C LEU A 216 -7.69 -1.42 12.89
N PRO A 217 -7.57 -1.79 14.19
CA PRO A 217 -6.30 -1.60 14.89
C PRO A 217 -5.14 -2.44 14.31
N LEU A 218 -5.45 -3.59 13.71
CA LEU A 218 -4.44 -4.40 13.04
C LEU A 218 -4.03 -3.76 11.71
N VAL A 219 -4.99 -3.37 10.87
CA VAL A 219 -4.73 -2.73 9.56
C VAL A 219 -3.95 -1.43 9.71
N VAL A 220 -4.39 -0.53 10.59
CA VAL A 220 -3.64 0.69 10.90
C VAL A 220 -2.26 0.39 11.47
N GLY A 221 -2.11 -0.72 12.21
CA GLY A 221 -0.80 -1.15 12.71
C GLY A 221 0.14 -1.63 11.61
N MET A 222 -0.40 -2.25 10.56
CA MET A 222 0.36 -2.63 9.35
C MET A 222 0.80 -1.39 8.58
N PHE A 223 -0.07 -0.39 8.43
CA PHE A 223 0.25 0.87 7.75
C PHE A 223 1.28 1.69 8.53
N ALA A 224 1.11 1.79 9.86
CA ALA A 224 2.02 2.51 10.75
C ALA A 224 3.39 1.87 10.96
N TYR A 225 3.61 0.65 10.48
CA TYR A 225 4.88 -0.03 10.67
C TYR A 225 6.03 0.64 9.92
N GLU A 226 5.77 1.09 8.69
CA GLU A 226 6.75 1.76 7.81
C GLU A 226 6.19 3.02 7.13
N GLY A 227 4.89 3.30 7.29
CA GLY A 227 4.25 4.47 6.70
C GLY A 227 4.65 5.78 7.38
N ASP A 228 4.57 6.87 6.63
CA ASP A 228 4.84 8.22 7.14
C ASP A 228 3.84 8.57 8.27
N PRO A 229 4.31 8.86 9.50
CA PRO A 229 3.46 9.24 10.62
C PRO A 229 2.59 10.46 10.35
N ALA A 230 3.05 11.41 9.52
CA ALA A 230 2.29 12.59 9.15
C ALA A 230 1.12 12.24 8.23
N VAL A 231 1.34 11.37 7.25
CA VAL A 231 0.29 10.86 6.35
C VAL A 231 -0.76 10.08 7.14
N LEU A 232 -0.33 9.15 7.99
CA LEU A 232 -1.24 8.38 8.85
C LEU A 232 -2.08 9.26 9.77
N LYS A 233 -1.49 10.32 10.32
CA LYS A 233 -2.22 11.30 11.13
C LYS A 233 -3.26 12.04 10.30
N ALA A 234 -2.94 12.40 9.06
CA ALA A 234 -3.85 13.05 8.13
C ALA A 234 -5.02 12.13 7.74
N THR A 235 -4.74 10.88 7.36
CA THR A 235 -5.76 9.87 7.03
C THR A 235 -6.73 9.63 8.18
N LEU A 236 -6.22 9.59 9.42
CA LEU A 236 -7.07 9.41 10.60
C LEU A 236 -7.80 10.69 11.05
N ALA A 237 -7.54 11.84 10.43
CA ALA A 237 -8.14 13.11 10.85
C ALA A 237 -9.67 13.13 10.66
N SER A 238 -10.17 12.47 9.61
CA SER A 238 -11.60 12.30 9.28
C SER A 238 -12.31 11.27 10.17
N ALA A 239 -11.56 10.42 10.88
CA ALA A 239 -12.14 9.40 11.75
C ALA A 239 -12.86 10.01 12.99
N PRO A 240 -13.90 9.34 13.52
CA PRO A 240 -14.55 9.77 14.76
C PRO A 240 -13.55 9.90 15.93
N LEU A 241 -13.83 10.82 16.86
CA LEU A 241 -12.89 11.22 17.92
C LEU A 241 -12.30 10.04 18.71
N VAL A 242 -13.13 9.07 19.08
CA VAL A 242 -12.71 7.93 19.91
C VAL A 242 -11.72 7.02 19.15
N PRO A 243 -12.06 6.46 17.97
CA PRO A 243 -11.10 5.74 17.13
C PRO A 243 -9.83 6.54 16.83
N ARG A 244 -9.96 7.83 16.47
CA ARG A 244 -8.84 8.72 16.14
C ARG A 244 -7.82 8.83 17.27
N LEU A 245 -8.25 8.77 18.53
CA LEU A 245 -7.38 8.84 19.70
C LEU A 245 -6.85 7.47 20.13
N LEU A 246 -7.65 6.41 20.06
CA LEU A 246 -7.28 5.11 20.60
C LEU A 246 -6.45 4.27 19.62
N VAL A 247 -6.83 4.25 18.34
CA VAL A 247 -6.23 3.36 17.34
C VAL A 247 -4.72 3.58 17.20
N PRO A 248 -4.20 4.81 17.04
CA PRO A 248 -2.75 5.03 16.92
C PRO A 248 -1.94 4.49 18.10
N ARG A 249 -2.52 4.47 19.30
CA ARG A 249 -1.84 4.03 20.52
C ARG A 249 -1.74 2.51 20.61
N ILE A 250 -2.78 1.79 20.17
CA ILE A 250 -2.86 0.33 20.30
C ILE A 250 -2.36 -0.40 19.06
N ALA A 251 -2.44 0.23 17.89
CA ALA A 251 -2.20 -0.38 16.59
C ALA A 251 -0.81 -1.03 16.46
N PRO A 252 0.31 -0.37 16.83
CA PRO A 252 1.64 -1.00 16.76
C PRO A 252 1.74 -2.27 17.62
N GLY A 253 1.13 -2.24 18.81
CA GLY A 253 1.09 -3.39 19.70
C GLY A 253 0.22 -4.53 19.19
N VAL A 254 -0.90 -4.21 18.52
CA VAL A 254 -1.79 -5.19 17.88
C VAL A 254 -1.07 -5.87 16.71
N TYR A 255 -0.46 -5.10 15.81
CA TYR A 255 0.29 -5.64 14.69
C TYR A 255 1.47 -6.50 15.15
N ALA A 256 2.30 -6.01 16.10
CA ALA A 256 3.41 -6.80 16.63
C ALA A 256 2.99 -8.15 17.24
N ARG A 257 1.81 -8.22 17.87
CA ARG A 257 1.26 -9.50 18.39
C ARG A 257 0.78 -10.41 17.27
N ARG A 258 0.14 -9.87 16.21
CA ARG A 258 -0.26 -10.64 15.04
C ARG A 258 0.97 -11.15 14.28
N ALA A 259 1.95 -10.28 14.01
CA ALA A 259 3.20 -10.62 13.37
C ALA A 259 3.94 -11.75 14.10
N ARG A 260 4.00 -11.73 15.44
CA ARG A 260 4.63 -12.82 16.20
C ARG A 260 3.96 -14.17 15.92
N LYS A 261 2.62 -14.19 15.84
CA LYS A 261 1.86 -15.43 15.61
C LYS A 261 1.98 -15.93 14.17
N VAL A 262 2.00 -15.03 13.20
CA VAL A 262 2.01 -15.38 11.76
C VAL A 262 3.43 -15.58 11.25
N TYR A 263 4.34 -14.67 11.56
CA TYR A 263 5.69 -14.60 11.00
C TYR A 263 6.77 -15.13 11.95
N GLY A 264 6.46 -15.27 13.25
CA GLY A 264 7.41 -15.72 14.27
C GLY A 264 8.21 -14.60 14.95
N THR A 265 8.00 -13.33 14.55
CA THR A 265 8.69 -12.15 15.11
C THR A 265 7.72 -10.99 15.32
N ARG A 266 8.03 -10.10 16.28
CA ARG A 266 7.24 -8.88 16.53
C ARG A 266 7.56 -7.74 15.58
N THR A 267 8.70 -7.83 14.90
CA THR A 267 9.25 -6.84 13.97
C THR A 267 9.62 -7.59 12.69
N PRO A 268 8.61 -8.00 11.90
CA PRO A 268 8.82 -8.75 10.67
C PRO A 268 9.42 -7.90 9.54
#